data_AF-A0A428T261-F1
#
_entry.id   AF-A0A428T261-F1
#
_cell.length_a   1.000
_cell.length_b   1.000
_cell.length_c   1.000
_cell.angle_alpha   90.00
_cell.angle_beta   90.00
_cell.angle_gamma   90.00
#
_symmetry.space_group_name_H-M   'P 1'
#
loop_
_entity.id
_entity.type
_entity.pdbx_description
1 polymer ?
#
loop_
_entity_poly.entity_id
_entity_poly.type
_entity_poly.pdbx_seq_one_letter_code
_entity_poly.pdbx_strand_id
1 'polypeptide(L)'
;MKSSPLSKVGMAMLAYASIVSAQQFEHISYPFYTFNLTDTCFSMLNTTITECSSLLDVYTTTPEGAFEPARKEHLDQICVPACREALVNFRPKVEEACNTTKDAVAFHYGDMIFAPTYQTDMLLVSYDIHCYKDRNTGRFCDELLEEWRTGRDTNFPIECEDCTLRQWMKQLQSPIRYHDEAASKFSKATSACSATGYEYVTPTTQYISQVTMYTETWLDDFTTPTPTPTP
;
A
#
# COMPACT_ATOMS: atom_id res chain seq x y z
N MET A 1 36.14 23.27 -63.49
CA MET A 1 36.60 23.11 -62.09
C MET A 1 35.98 24.21 -61.23
N LYS A 2 34.95 23.87 -60.46
CA LYS A 2 34.59 24.51 -59.17
C LYS A 2 33.46 23.68 -58.57
N SER A 3 33.82 22.85 -57.62
CA SER A 3 32.95 22.05 -56.76
C SER A 3 32.51 22.85 -55.54
N SER A 4 31.39 22.42 -54.95
CA SER A 4 30.94 22.54 -53.54
C SER A 4 29.61 23.29 -53.34
N PRO A 5 28.84 22.98 -52.28
CA PRO A 5 28.67 21.69 -51.61
C PRO A 5 27.19 21.32 -51.33
N LEU A 6 26.93 20.02 -51.17
CA LEU A 6 25.69 19.48 -50.60
C LEU A 6 25.41 20.08 -49.22
N SER A 7 24.23 20.68 -49.05
CA SER A 7 23.66 21.03 -47.76
C SER A 7 23.28 19.74 -47.02
N LYS A 8 24.00 19.44 -45.94
CA LYS A 8 23.63 18.37 -45.01
C LYS A 8 22.48 18.88 -44.15
N VAL A 9 21.27 18.38 -44.41
CA VAL A 9 20.14 18.52 -43.48
C VAL A 9 20.46 17.63 -42.27
N GLY A 10 20.95 18.25 -41.20
CA GLY A 10 21.11 17.60 -39.92
C GLY A 10 19.74 17.35 -39.31
N MET A 11 19.31 16.09 -39.28
CA MET A 11 18.11 15.68 -38.55
C MET A 11 18.46 15.70 -37.06
N ALA A 12 18.11 16.79 -36.38
CA ALA A 12 18.17 16.86 -34.93
C ALA A 12 17.10 15.91 -34.37
N MET A 13 17.53 14.71 -33.96
CA MET A 13 16.72 13.85 -33.09
C MET A 13 16.57 14.58 -31.76
N LEU A 14 15.42 15.25 -31.59
CA LEU A 14 14.93 15.63 -30.28
C LEU A 14 14.75 14.34 -29.49
N ALA A 15 15.74 14.03 -28.64
CA ALA A 15 15.57 13.08 -27.57
C ALA A 15 14.45 13.65 -26.69
N TYR A 16 13.24 13.14 -26.89
CA TYR A 16 12.19 13.27 -25.89
C TYR A 16 12.76 12.58 -24.65
N ALA A 17 13.25 13.38 -23.70
CA ALA A 17 13.37 12.92 -22.34
C ALA A 17 11.94 12.54 -21.95
N SER A 18 11.65 11.23 -22.00
CA SER A 18 10.45 10.69 -21.40
C SER A 18 10.46 11.21 -19.98
N ILE A 19 9.54 12.12 -19.66
CA ILE A 19 9.23 12.42 -18.27
C ILE A 19 8.64 11.11 -17.77
N VAL A 20 9.49 10.25 -17.19
CA VAL A 20 9.05 9.02 -16.54
C VAL A 20 8.36 9.49 -15.27
N SER A 21 7.06 9.74 -15.39
CA SER A 21 6.20 9.94 -14.23
C SER A 21 6.25 8.67 -13.41
N ALA A 22 6.55 8.87 -12.14
CA ALA A 22 6.93 7.87 -11.19
C ALA A 22 5.83 6.83 -10.91
N GLN A 23 6.07 5.52 -11.05
CA GLN A 23 4.99 4.53 -11.09
C GLN A 23 5.38 3.19 -10.45
N GLN A 24 4.71 2.79 -9.36
CA GLN A 24 4.89 1.46 -8.74
C GLN A 24 4.12 0.39 -9.53
N PHE A 25 3.00 0.78 -10.16
CA PHE A 25 2.28 0.00 -11.16
C PHE A 25 2.24 0.77 -12.48
N GLU A 26 2.10 0.04 -13.58
CA GLU A 26 1.81 0.65 -14.87
C GLU A 26 0.53 1.51 -14.76
N HIS A 27 0.66 2.79 -15.08
CA HIS A 27 -0.34 3.85 -15.04
C HIS A 27 -0.75 4.41 -13.66
N ILE A 28 -0.12 4.00 -12.55
CA ILE A 28 -0.41 4.55 -11.21
C ILE A 28 0.83 5.21 -10.62
N SER A 29 0.71 6.51 -10.36
CA SER A 29 1.73 7.31 -9.72
C SER A 29 1.36 7.62 -8.28
N TYR A 30 2.14 7.10 -7.33
CA TYR A 30 2.07 7.61 -5.97
C TYR A 30 2.80 8.95 -5.89
N PRO A 31 2.25 9.94 -5.18
CA PRO A 31 2.85 11.26 -5.08
C PRO A 31 4.04 11.24 -4.10
N PHE A 32 5.00 10.32 -4.24
CA PHE A 32 6.13 10.23 -3.32
C PHE A 32 6.97 11.50 -3.27
N TYR A 33 6.90 12.33 -4.31
CA TYR A 33 7.54 13.64 -4.39
C TYR A 33 7.01 14.65 -3.36
N THR A 34 5.83 14.40 -2.77
CA THR A 34 5.32 15.23 -1.67
C THR A 34 5.94 14.87 -0.33
N PHE A 35 6.60 13.71 -0.24
CA PHE A 35 7.34 13.31 0.95
C PHE A 35 8.79 13.80 0.84
N ASN A 36 9.37 14.24 1.96
CA ASN A 36 10.74 14.72 2.04
C ASN A 36 11.74 13.54 2.09
N LEU A 37 11.64 12.64 1.11
CA LEU A 37 12.47 11.44 0.99
C LEU A 37 13.88 11.80 0.51
N THR A 38 14.85 11.00 0.90
CA THR A 38 16.18 10.95 0.30
C THR A 38 16.07 10.51 -1.16
N ASP A 39 16.98 11.00 -2.00
CA ASP A 39 17.01 10.67 -3.43
C ASP A 39 17.10 9.15 -3.68
N THR A 40 17.85 8.43 -2.84
CA THR A 40 17.98 6.97 -2.92
C THR A 40 16.67 6.26 -2.64
N CYS A 41 15.95 6.69 -1.60
CA CYS A 41 14.65 6.12 -1.26
C CYS A 41 13.60 6.45 -2.32
N PHE A 42 13.53 7.72 -2.74
CA PHE A 42 12.64 8.15 -3.80
C PHE A 42 12.86 7.36 -5.08
N SER A 43 14.11 7.21 -5.52
CA SER A 43 14.44 6.42 -6.70
C SER A 43 14.04 4.95 -6.57
N MET A 44 14.17 4.36 -5.38
CA MET A 44 13.76 2.97 -5.14
C MET A 44 12.24 2.81 -5.19
N LEU A 45 11.50 3.64 -4.44
CA LEU A 45 10.03 3.64 -4.42
C LEU A 45 9.41 3.97 -5.79
N ASN A 46 10.18 4.66 -6.63
CA ASN A 46 9.82 4.98 -8.00
C ASN A 46 10.04 3.83 -9.02
N THR A 47 10.41 2.64 -8.55
CA THR A 47 10.59 1.49 -9.45
C THR A 47 9.23 0.89 -9.84
N THR A 48 9.02 0.69 -11.14
CA THR A 48 7.82 0.01 -11.66
C THR A 48 7.90 -1.50 -11.49
N ILE A 49 6.84 -2.09 -10.92
CA ILE A 49 6.66 -3.53 -10.76
C ILE A 49 5.71 -4.00 -11.88
N THR A 50 6.29 -4.48 -12.98
CA THR A 50 5.55 -4.85 -14.20
C THR A 50 4.75 -6.14 -14.08
N GLU A 51 5.06 -6.97 -13.08
CA GLU A 51 4.40 -8.26 -12.84
C GLU A 51 3.00 -8.09 -12.23
N CYS A 52 2.69 -6.89 -11.73
CA CYS A 52 1.44 -6.61 -11.04
C CYS A 52 0.47 -5.82 -11.91
N SER A 53 -0.80 -6.24 -11.91
CA SER A 53 -1.89 -5.42 -12.43
C SER A 53 -2.12 -4.21 -11.53
N SER A 54 -2.33 -3.05 -12.14
CA SER A 54 -2.73 -1.81 -11.44
C SER A 54 -4.06 -1.96 -10.68
N LEU A 55 -4.87 -2.97 -11.00
CA LEU A 55 -6.08 -3.31 -10.24
C LEU A 55 -5.78 -3.69 -8.79
N LEU A 56 -4.58 -4.22 -8.47
CA LEU A 56 -4.23 -4.52 -7.09
C LEU A 56 -4.21 -3.25 -6.22
N ASP A 57 -3.72 -2.13 -6.74
CA ASP A 57 -3.76 -0.86 -6.02
C ASP A 57 -5.19 -0.34 -5.85
N VAL A 58 -6.04 -0.50 -6.87
CA VAL A 58 -7.45 -0.06 -6.81
C VAL A 58 -8.23 -0.74 -5.68
N TYR A 59 -7.89 -1.99 -5.35
CA TYR A 59 -8.48 -2.74 -4.24
C TYR A 59 -7.69 -2.67 -2.94
N THR A 60 -6.55 -1.97 -2.94
CA THR A 60 -5.82 -1.67 -1.71
C THR A 60 -6.55 -0.57 -0.94
N THR A 61 -6.52 -0.67 0.39
CA THR A 61 -7.17 0.29 1.29
C THR A 61 -6.14 0.99 2.18
N THR A 62 -6.56 1.98 2.95
CA THR A 62 -5.77 2.51 4.07
C THR A 62 -5.61 1.46 5.18
N PRO A 63 -4.67 1.63 6.12
CA PRO A 63 -4.39 0.64 7.18
C PRO A 63 -5.60 0.38 8.08
N GLU A 64 -6.44 1.40 8.28
CA GLU A 64 -7.67 1.31 9.08
C GLU A 64 -8.90 0.91 8.26
N GLY A 65 -8.84 1.04 6.94
CA GLY A 65 -9.98 0.75 6.07
C GLY A 65 -10.24 -0.74 5.90
N ALA A 66 -11.51 -1.10 5.74
CA ALA A 66 -11.93 -2.46 5.45
C ALA A 66 -11.58 -2.85 4.01
N PHE A 67 -11.28 -4.13 3.79
CA PHE A 67 -11.14 -4.68 2.44
C PHE A 67 -12.52 -4.97 1.88
N GLU A 68 -12.86 -4.27 0.80
CA GLU A 68 -14.03 -4.61 0.01
C GLU A 68 -13.69 -5.75 -0.96
N PRO A 69 -14.58 -6.74 -1.13
CA PRO A 69 -14.41 -7.79 -2.12
C PRO A 69 -14.11 -7.24 -3.51
N ALA A 70 -13.05 -7.74 -4.12
CA ALA A 70 -12.75 -7.47 -5.51
C ALA A 70 -13.75 -8.20 -6.42
N ARG A 71 -14.10 -7.54 -7.54
CA ARG A 71 -15.03 -8.13 -8.50
C ARG A 71 -14.41 -9.35 -9.15
N LYS A 72 -15.24 -10.35 -9.43
CA LYS A 72 -14.82 -11.61 -10.05
C LYS A 72 -13.97 -11.40 -11.30
N GLU A 73 -14.35 -10.47 -12.19
CA GLU A 73 -13.62 -10.18 -13.42
C GLU A 73 -12.22 -9.57 -13.22
N HIS A 74 -11.92 -9.06 -12.03
CA HIS A 74 -10.63 -8.46 -11.68
C HIS A 74 -9.69 -9.44 -10.96
N LEU A 75 -10.23 -10.46 -10.28
CA LEU A 75 -9.45 -11.39 -9.45
C LEU A 75 -8.37 -12.13 -10.24
N ASP A 76 -8.65 -12.56 -11.48
CA ASP A 76 -7.65 -13.25 -12.31
C ASP A 76 -6.46 -12.34 -12.70
N GLN A 77 -6.68 -11.03 -12.77
CA GLN A 77 -5.62 -10.05 -13.07
C GLN A 77 -4.84 -9.64 -11.82
N ILE A 78 -5.50 -9.61 -10.66
CA ILE A 78 -4.87 -9.29 -9.37
C ILE A 78 -4.04 -10.48 -8.90
N CYS A 79 -4.56 -11.70 -9.03
CA CYS A 79 -4.02 -12.91 -8.42
C CYS A 79 -3.02 -13.65 -9.30
N VAL A 80 -2.04 -12.90 -9.79
CA VAL A 80 -0.90 -13.41 -10.55
C VAL A 80 0.25 -13.71 -9.58
N PRO A 81 0.71 -14.97 -9.45
CA PRO A 81 1.78 -15.32 -8.51
C PRO A 81 3.08 -14.52 -8.69
N ALA A 82 3.42 -14.17 -9.94
CA ALA A 82 4.58 -13.35 -10.26
C ALA A 82 4.50 -11.95 -9.63
N CYS A 83 3.31 -11.37 -9.49
CA CYS A 83 3.12 -10.08 -8.81
C CYS A 83 3.52 -10.18 -7.34
N ARG A 84 3.00 -11.19 -6.63
CA ARG A 84 3.31 -11.40 -5.21
C ARG A 84 4.81 -11.62 -5.00
N GLU A 85 5.44 -12.44 -5.85
CA GLU A 85 6.88 -12.68 -5.79
C GLU A 85 7.68 -11.40 -6.03
N ALA A 86 7.29 -10.59 -7.02
CA ALA A 86 7.91 -9.30 -7.29
C ALA A 86 7.80 -8.35 -6.09
N LEU A 87 6.63 -8.27 -5.44
CA LEU A 87 6.43 -7.46 -4.23
C LEU A 87 7.28 -7.94 -3.05
N VAL A 88 7.33 -9.26 -2.80
CA VAL A 88 8.17 -9.85 -1.74
C VAL A 88 9.65 -9.54 -1.98
N ASN A 89 10.10 -9.59 -3.23
CA ASN A 89 11.48 -9.29 -3.60
C ASN A 89 11.79 -7.78 -3.63
N PHE A 90 10.78 -6.95 -3.84
CA PHE A 90 10.91 -5.49 -3.86
C PHE A 90 11.00 -4.91 -2.45
N ARG A 91 10.21 -5.43 -1.51
CA ARG A 91 10.16 -4.98 -0.12
C ARG A 91 11.55 -4.81 0.55
N PRO A 92 12.46 -5.81 0.57
CA PRO A 92 13.77 -5.65 1.20
C PRO A 92 14.67 -4.64 0.47
N LYS A 93 14.48 -4.40 -0.84
CA LYS A 93 15.23 -3.37 -1.57
C LYS A 93 14.84 -1.96 -1.12
N VAL A 94 13.57 -1.76 -0.77
CA VAL A 94 13.10 -0.51 -0.15
C VAL A 94 13.73 -0.33 1.23
N GLU A 95 13.78 -1.38 2.05
CA GLU A 95 14.42 -1.32 3.38
C GLU A 95 15.92 -0.99 3.29
N GLU A 96 16.61 -1.49 2.27
CA GLU A 96 18.02 -1.20 2.04
C GLU A 96 18.26 0.23 1.53
N ALA A 97 17.40 0.73 0.65
CA ALA A 97 17.58 2.04 0.00
C ALA A 97 17.11 3.22 0.86
N CYS A 98 16.20 2.99 1.82
CA CYS A 98 15.55 4.03 2.59
C CYS A 98 16.01 4.07 4.05
N ASN A 99 16.24 5.28 4.55
CA ASN A 99 16.49 5.54 5.96
C ASN A 99 15.17 5.69 6.71
N THR A 100 14.82 4.71 7.56
CA THR A 100 13.53 4.69 8.28
C THR A 100 13.24 5.91 9.16
N THR A 101 14.24 6.72 9.53
CA THR A 101 14.05 7.96 10.30
C THR A 101 13.79 9.17 9.39
N LYS A 102 14.43 9.23 8.23
CA LYS A 102 14.32 10.39 7.31
C LYS A 102 13.27 10.19 6.21
N ASP A 103 13.09 8.95 5.80
CA ASP A 103 12.24 8.53 4.69
C ASP A 103 10.88 8.00 5.16
N ALA A 104 10.56 8.25 6.44
CA ALA A 104 9.32 7.81 7.02
C ALA A 104 8.14 8.49 6.31
N VAL A 105 7.14 7.70 5.93
CA VAL A 105 5.98 8.18 5.19
C VAL A 105 4.94 8.62 6.22
N ALA A 106 4.79 9.93 6.38
CA ALA A 106 3.76 10.51 7.23
C ALA A 106 2.50 10.76 6.39
N PHE A 107 1.38 10.18 6.81
CA PHE A 107 0.08 10.55 6.27
C PHE A 107 -0.55 11.60 7.18
N HIS A 108 -1.05 12.69 6.59
CA HIS A 108 -1.79 13.72 7.33
C HIS A 108 -3.09 13.19 7.97
N TYR A 109 -3.53 11.98 7.60
CA TYR A 109 -4.70 11.34 8.16
C TYR A 109 -4.27 10.34 9.25
N GLY A 110 -4.64 10.62 10.49
CA GLY A 110 -4.42 9.75 11.64
C GLY A 110 -3.10 9.95 12.39
N ASP A 111 -2.31 10.97 12.03
CA ASP A 111 -1.04 11.30 12.68
C ASP A 111 -0.07 10.10 12.74
N MET A 112 -0.15 9.20 11.76
CA MET A 112 0.65 7.99 11.71
C MET A 112 1.86 8.16 10.79
N ILE A 113 3.02 7.77 11.31
CA ILE A 113 4.26 7.68 10.55
C ILE A 113 4.54 6.20 10.29
N PHE A 114 4.61 5.84 9.02
CA PHE A 114 4.92 4.48 8.59
C PHE A 114 6.34 4.37 8.02
N ALA A 115 6.86 3.15 8.03
CA ALA A 115 8.09 2.83 7.35
C ALA A 115 7.98 3.10 5.83
N PRO A 116 9.12 3.33 5.15
CA PRO A 116 9.15 3.48 3.69
C PRO A 116 8.54 2.29 2.93
N THR A 117 8.51 1.10 3.56
CA THR A 117 7.89 -0.12 2.99
C THR A 117 6.36 -0.09 2.96
N TYR A 118 5.72 0.93 3.57
CA TYR A 118 4.28 1.07 3.74
C TYR A 118 3.48 0.61 2.53
N GLN A 119 3.79 1.15 1.35
CA GLN A 119 2.99 0.89 0.16
C GLN A 119 3.13 -0.58 -0.27
N THR A 120 4.36 -1.09 -0.31
CA THR A 120 4.63 -2.50 -0.63
C THR A 120 3.95 -3.43 0.37
N ASP A 121 3.93 -3.09 1.66
CA ASP A 121 3.28 -3.88 2.71
C ASP A 121 1.75 -3.90 2.55
N MET A 122 1.15 -2.76 2.20
CA MET A 122 -0.27 -2.67 1.89
C MET A 122 -0.64 -3.48 0.64
N LEU A 123 0.18 -3.46 -0.41
CA LEU A 123 -0.06 -4.26 -1.61
C LEU A 123 0.07 -5.77 -1.33
N LEU A 124 1.05 -6.18 -0.52
CA LEU A 124 1.24 -7.57 -0.13
C LEU A 124 0.06 -8.12 0.66
N VAL A 125 -0.44 -7.38 1.67
CA VAL A 125 -1.61 -7.83 2.45
C VAL A 125 -2.88 -7.82 1.61
N SER A 126 -3.04 -6.85 0.70
CA SER A 126 -4.17 -6.80 -0.23
C SER A 126 -4.16 -8.02 -1.15
N TYR A 127 -3.01 -8.35 -1.76
CA TYR A 127 -2.85 -9.56 -2.56
C TYR A 127 -3.23 -10.80 -1.76
N ASP A 128 -2.66 -10.94 -0.55
CA ASP A 128 -2.86 -12.12 0.29
C ASP A 128 -4.33 -12.31 0.71
N ILE A 129 -5.11 -11.23 0.81
CA ILE A 129 -6.55 -11.23 1.09
C ILE A 129 -7.36 -11.58 -0.15
N HIS A 130 -7.24 -10.79 -1.22
CA HIS A 130 -8.07 -10.95 -2.43
C HIS A 130 -7.82 -12.29 -3.12
N CYS A 131 -6.58 -12.79 -3.05
CA CYS A 131 -6.20 -14.03 -3.70
C CYS A 131 -6.36 -15.27 -2.82
N TYR A 132 -6.88 -15.12 -1.60
CA TYR A 132 -7.23 -16.27 -0.79
C TYR A 132 -8.42 -17.01 -1.40
N LYS A 133 -8.24 -18.33 -1.53
CA LYS A 133 -9.28 -19.23 -2.01
C LYS A 133 -9.82 -20.04 -0.86
N ASP A 134 -11.14 -20.12 -0.79
CA ASP A 134 -11.83 -20.98 0.17
C ASP A 134 -11.36 -22.43 -0.01
N ARG A 135 -11.04 -23.08 1.11
CA ARG A 135 -10.45 -24.43 1.10
C ARG A 135 -11.41 -25.50 0.60
N ASN A 136 -12.71 -25.27 0.77
CA ASN A 136 -13.73 -26.27 0.46
C ASN A 136 -14.12 -26.23 -1.02
N THR A 137 -14.28 -25.03 -1.58
CA THR A 137 -14.76 -24.80 -2.94
C THR A 137 -13.64 -24.51 -3.93
N GLY A 138 -12.47 -24.06 -3.47
CA GLY A 138 -11.38 -23.59 -4.32
C GLY A 138 -11.67 -22.27 -5.05
N ARG A 139 -12.78 -21.60 -4.72
CA ARG A 139 -13.17 -20.31 -5.29
C ARG A 139 -12.53 -19.17 -4.51
N PHE A 140 -12.36 -18.02 -5.14
CA PHE A 140 -11.89 -16.84 -4.43
C PHE A 140 -12.87 -16.43 -3.35
N CYS A 141 -12.36 -16.04 -2.20
CA CYS A 141 -13.21 -15.63 -1.09
C CYS A 141 -13.98 -14.35 -1.39
N ASP A 142 -13.41 -13.45 -2.16
CA ASP A 142 -14.10 -12.22 -2.58
C ASP A 142 -15.34 -12.52 -3.43
N GLU A 143 -15.25 -13.51 -4.33
CA GLU A 143 -16.39 -13.97 -5.13
C GLU A 143 -17.50 -14.54 -4.24
N LEU A 144 -17.13 -15.36 -3.25
CA LEU A 144 -18.10 -15.94 -2.30
C LEU A 144 -18.75 -14.87 -1.42
N LEU A 145 -17.96 -13.92 -0.91
CA LEU A 145 -18.46 -12.83 -0.06
C LEU A 145 -19.39 -11.90 -0.84
N GLU A 146 -19.10 -11.63 -2.11
CA GLU A 146 -19.99 -10.85 -2.98
C GLU A 146 -21.32 -11.59 -3.23
N GLU A 147 -21.28 -12.90 -3.49
CA GLU A 147 -22.49 -13.71 -3.64
C GLU A 147 -23.34 -13.71 -2.36
N TRP A 148 -22.73 -13.94 -1.21
CA TRP A 148 -23.43 -14.02 0.08
C TRP A 148 -24.09 -12.71 0.49
N ARG A 149 -23.61 -11.56 0.00
CA ARG A 149 -24.29 -10.26 0.18
C ARG A 149 -25.67 -10.21 -0.46
N THR A 150 -25.88 -10.97 -1.54
CA THR A 150 -27.18 -11.04 -2.24
C THR A 150 -28.10 -12.12 -1.67
N GLY A 151 -27.55 -13.12 -1.00
CA GLY A 151 -28.28 -14.21 -0.36
C GLY A 151 -27.49 -15.52 -0.42
N ARG A 152 -27.83 -16.46 0.46
CA ARG A 152 -27.23 -17.80 0.47
C ARG A 152 -28.16 -18.82 1.11
N ASP A 153 -28.02 -20.08 0.70
CA ASP A 153 -28.87 -21.19 1.11
C ASP A 153 -28.42 -21.84 2.43
N THR A 154 -27.77 -21.09 3.31
CA THR A 154 -27.27 -21.56 4.61
C THR A 154 -27.43 -20.51 5.69
N ASN A 155 -27.74 -20.98 6.90
CA ASN A 155 -27.81 -20.16 8.11
C ASN A 155 -26.46 -20.12 8.87
N PHE A 156 -25.43 -20.81 8.39
CA PHE A 156 -24.12 -20.88 9.05
C PHE A 156 -23.46 -19.49 9.06
N PRO A 157 -23.22 -18.81 10.19
CA PRO A 157 -22.88 -17.38 10.21
C PRO A 157 -21.71 -16.97 9.28
N ILE A 158 -21.85 -15.85 8.54
CA ILE A 158 -20.83 -15.40 7.56
C ILE A 158 -19.50 -15.13 8.29
N GLU A 159 -19.56 -14.55 9.49
CA GLU A 159 -18.41 -14.28 10.34
C GLU A 159 -17.63 -15.54 10.75
N CYS A 160 -18.24 -16.72 10.63
CA CYS A 160 -17.63 -18.01 10.90
C CYS A 160 -17.13 -18.74 9.64
N GLU A 161 -17.36 -18.18 8.45
CA GLU A 161 -16.86 -18.75 7.20
C GLU A 161 -15.34 -18.62 7.12
N ASP A 162 -14.68 -19.60 6.49
CA ASP A 162 -13.22 -19.59 6.29
C ASP A 162 -12.77 -18.32 5.58
N CYS A 163 -13.56 -17.84 4.61
CA CYS A 163 -13.30 -16.59 3.92
C CYS A 163 -13.23 -15.37 4.84
N THR A 164 -14.13 -15.25 5.81
CA THR A 164 -14.11 -14.12 6.73
C THR A 164 -12.99 -14.26 7.76
N LEU A 165 -12.88 -15.43 8.39
CA LEU A 165 -11.85 -15.66 9.41
C LEU A 165 -10.44 -15.58 8.83
N ARG A 166 -10.22 -16.05 7.60
CA ARG A 166 -8.89 -15.99 6.98
C ARG A 166 -8.50 -14.57 6.59
N GLN A 167 -9.42 -13.76 6.08
CA GLN A 167 -9.13 -12.36 5.79
C GLN A 167 -8.70 -11.61 7.07
N TRP A 168 -9.37 -11.84 8.19
CA TRP A 168 -8.95 -11.30 9.49
C TRP A 168 -7.57 -11.81 9.91
N MET A 169 -7.33 -13.12 9.83
CA MET A 169 -6.04 -13.72 10.15
C MET A 169 -4.90 -13.12 9.31
N LYS A 170 -5.13 -12.93 8.01
CA LYS A 170 -4.15 -12.36 7.06
C LYS A 170 -3.80 -10.91 7.39
N GLN A 171 -4.78 -10.11 7.81
CA GLN A 171 -4.54 -8.77 8.33
C GLN A 171 -3.67 -8.84 9.59
N LEU A 172 -3.99 -9.73 10.54
CA LEU A 172 -3.21 -9.85 11.78
C LEU A 172 -1.80 -10.40 11.57
N GLN A 173 -1.56 -11.17 10.50
CA GLN A 173 -0.23 -11.60 10.09
C GLN A 173 0.61 -10.46 9.50
N SER A 174 -0.02 -9.39 9.02
CA SER A 174 0.66 -8.27 8.40
C SER A 174 1.07 -7.23 9.46
N PRO A 175 2.38 -6.91 9.60
CA PRO A 175 2.87 -5.95 10.58
C PRO A 175 2.22 -4.55 10.53
N ILE A 176 1.80 -4.13 9.34
CA ILE A 176 1.15 -2.83 9.09
C ILE A 176 -0.34 -2.82 9.46
N ARG A 177 -0.97 -3.99 9.57
CA ARG A 177 -2.40 -4.15 9.89
C ARG A 177 -2.65 -4.70 11.30
N TYR A 178 -1.62 -5.24 11.96
CA TYR A 178 -1.73 -5.75 13.31
C TYR A 178 -2.01 -4.64 14.33
N HIS A 179 -3.01 -4.87 15.17
CA HIS A 179 -3.27 -4.09 16.38
C HIS A 179 -4.00 -4.96 17.40
N ASP A 180 -3.70 -4.75 18.68
CA ASP A 180 -4.13 -5.65 19.77
C ASP A 180 -5.66 -5.75 19.90
N GLU A 181 -6.39 -4.68 19.57
CA GLU A 181 -7.85 -4.69 19.60
C GLU A 181 -8.43 -5.66 18.56
N ALA A 182 -7.94 -5.64 17.31
CA ALA A 182 -8.36 -6.60 16.29
C ALA A 182 -7.95 -8.02 16.64
N ALA A 183 -6.74 -8.22 17.20
CA ALA A 183 -6.29 -9.53 17.68
C ALA A 183 -7.25 -10.10 18.76
N SER A 184 -7.68 -9.26 19.70
CA SER A 184 -8.64 -9.63 20.75
C SER A 184 -10.03 -9.95 20.17
N LYS A 185 -10.53 -9.14 19.23
CA LYS A 185 -11.80 -9.40 18.53
C LYS A 185 -11.75 -10.71 17.74
N PHE A 186 -10.65 -10.95 17.02
CA PHE A 186 -10.44 -12.17 16.25
C PHE A 186 -10.41 -13.42 17.13
N SER A 187 -9.72 -13.37 18.28
CA SER A 187 -9.68 -14.45 19.26
C SER A 187 -11.08 -14.79 19.80
N LYS A 188 -11.89 -13.76 20.10
CA LYS A 188 -13.29 -13.94 20.53
C LYS A 188 -14.15 -14.55 19.42
N ALA A 189 -14.01 -14.08 18.19
CA ALA A 189 -14.79 -14.58 17.05
C ALA A 189 -14.47 -16.04 16.72
N THR A 190 -13.18 -16.38 16.61
CA THR A 190 -12.74 -17.77 16.38
C THR A 190 -13.22 -18.71 17.49
N SER A 191 -13.17 -18.26 18.75
CA SER A 191 -13.73 -19.01 19.89
C SER A 191 -15.25 -19.20 19.78
N ALA A 192 -16.00 -18.14 19.44
CA ALA A 192 -17.45 -18.20 19.29
C ALA A 192 -17.87 -19.11 18.12
N CYS A 193 -17.08 -19.15 17.05
CA CYS A 193 -17.27 -20.02 15.91
C CYS A 193 -16.77 -21.46 16.14
N SER A 194 -16.15 -21.76 17.30
CA SER A 194 -15.47 -23.05 17.57
C SER A 194 -14.46 -23.43 16.47
N ALA A 195 -13.81 -22.42 15.89
CA ALA A 195 -12.95 -22.55 14.73
C ALA A 195 -11.50 -22.86 15.14
N THR A 196 -10.82 -23.73 14.39
CA THR A 196 -9.42 -24.14 14.63
C THR A 196 -8.56 -23.95 13.37
N GLY A 197 -7.24 -23.89 13.49
CA GLY A 197 -6.34 -23.70 12.34
C GLY A 197 -6.18 -22.24 11.90
N TYR A 198 -6.50 -21.30 12.79
CA TYR A 198 -6.43 -19.85 12.60
C TYR A 198 -5.33 -19.19 13.43
N GLU A 199 -4.36 -19.98 13.90
CA GLU A 199 -3.20 -19.48 14.64
C GLU A 199 -2.30 -18.66 13.71
N TYR A 200 -1.82 -17.52 14.19
CA TYR A 200 -0.87 -16.67 13.48
C TYR A 200 0.27 -16.26 14.40
N VAL A 201 1.42 -15.94 13.79
CA VAL A 201 2.54 -15.35 14.51
C VAL A 201 2.27 -13.86 14.64
N THR A 202 2.25 -13.35 15.88
CA THR A 202 2.17 -11.91 16.14
C THR A 202 3.37 -11.21 15.52
N PRO A 203 3.17 -10.32 14.53
CA PRO A 203 4.27 -9.58 13.92
C PRO A 203 4.81 -8.53 14.88
N THR A 204 6.08 -8.14 14.68
CA THR A 204 6.58 -6.90 15.26
C THR A 204 5.99 -5.73 14.48
N THR A 205 5.22 -4.90 15.16
CA THR A 205 4.50 -3.77 14.55
C THR A 205 5.44 -2.78 13.84
N GLN A 206 5.01 -2.24 12.69
CA GLN A 206 5.84 -1.42 11.79
C GLN A 206 5.50 0.08 11.75
N TYR A 207 4.57 0.59 12.57
CA TYR A 207 4.40 2.04 12.70
C TYR A 207 5.50 2.62 13.60
N ILE A 208 6.12 3.72 13.16
CA ILE A 208 7.29 4.31 13.80
C ILE A 208 6.86 5.14 15.02
N SER A 209 5.73 5.84 14.93
CA SER A 209 5.08 6.61 16.01
C SER A 209 3.65 7.00 15.62
N GLN A 210 2.76 7.16 16.61
CA GLN A 210 1.66 8.13 16.52
C GLN A 210 2.25 9.49 16.88
N VAL A 211 2.16 10.49 16.01
CA VAL A 211 2.51 11.86 16.38
C VAL A 211 1.47 12.30 17.41
N THR A 212 1.82 12.28 18.70
CA THR A 212 1.15 13.19 19.62
C THR A 212 1.46 14.57 19.09
N MET A 213 0.46 15.27 18.52
CA MET A 213 0.56 16.69 18.27
C MET A 213 1.04 17.35 19.56
N TYR A 214 2.34 17.63 19.65
CA TYR A 214 2.81 18.69 20.51
C TYR A 214 2.08 19.91 19.95
N THR A 215 1.15 20.44 20.73
CA THR A 215 0.64 21.79 20.57
C THR A 215 1.84 22.74 20.75
N GLU A 216 2.72 22.80 19.76
CA GLU A 216 3.76 23.81 19.67
C GLU A 216 3.28 24.89 18.72
N THR A 217 2.59 25.86 19.35
CA THR A 217 2.96 27.28 19.24
C THR A 217 3.18 27.80 17.82
N TRP A 218 2.12 27.86 17.01
CA TRP A 218 2.04 28.72 15.82
C TRP A 218 1.33 30.07 16.11
N LEU A 219 1.47 30.60 17.34
CA LEU A 219 0.91 31.91 17.70
C LEU A 219 1.94 32.95 18.18
N ASP A 220 3.25 32.66 18.11
CA ASP A 220 4.28 33.66 18.49
C ASP A 220 4.96 34.37 17.32
N ASP A 221 4.62 34.06 16.06
CA ASP A 221 5.19 34.75 14.88
C ASP A 221 4.23 35.77 14.23
N PHE A 222 3.47 36.48 15.05
CA PHE A 222 2.92 37.80 14.69
C PHE A 222 3.23 38.81 15.80
N THR A 223 4.52 38.97 16.11
CA THR A 223 4.96 40.20 16.75
C THR A 223 4.96 41.33 15.72
N THR A 224 3.93 42.16 15.85
CA THR A 224 3.80 43.51 15.27
C THR A 224 5.15 44.25 15.19
N PRO A 225 5.49 44.91 14.06
CA PRO A 225 6.71 45.70 13.97
C PRO A 225 6.63 46.93 14.87
N THR A 226 7.59 47.06 15.80
CA THR A 226 7.86 48.27 16.59
C THR A 226 8.26 49.43 15.67
N PRO A 227 7.67 50.62 15.78
CA PRO A 227 8.07 51.77 14.97
C PRO A 227 9.46 52.30 15.38
N THR A 228 10.28 52.57 14.38
CA THR A 228 11.61 53.21 14.50
C THR A 228 11.49 54.64 15.04
N PRO A 229 12.33 55.07 16.01
CA PRO A 229 12.40 56.47 16.39
C PRO A 229 13.20 57.28 15.35
N THR A 230 12.62 58.37 14.87
CA THR A 230 13.26 59.37 14.00
C THR A 230 14.24 60.23 14.83
N PRO A 231 15.40 60.63 14.27
CA PRO A 231 16.37 61.52 14.93
C PRO A 231 15.85 62.94 15.19
#